data_AF-A0A3C0HQM1-F1
#
_entry.id   AF-A0A3C0HQM1-F1
#
_cell.length_a   1.000
_cell.length_b   1.000
_cell.length_c   1.000
_cell.angle_alpha   90.00
_cell.angle_beta   90.00
_cell.angle_gamma   90.00
#
_symmetry.space_group_name_H-M   'P 1'
#
loop_
_entity.id
_entity.type
_entity.pdbx_description
1 polymer ?
#
loop_
_entity_poly.entity_id
_entity_poly.type
_entity_poly.pdbx_seq_one_letter_code
_entity_poly.pdbx_strand_id
1 'polypeptide(L)'
;MTDGALRMRVFAFIALVLFGGLVARLWYLQGLEAQREELQQRAQTNVLEEVYEEAPRGRILDRNGRVLVDNKVVEVVTIDRGIVDDLDPVQRDEMFLRLAIAISRSGRLTKVGDIVDQYGDRSYGPFERVPVAVDVNP
;
A
#
# COMPACT_ATOMS: atom_id res chain seq x y z
N MET A 1 58.98 35.98 12.83
CA MET A 1 57.75 36.41 12.13
C MET A 1 57.06 35.25 11.37
N THR A 2 57.38 33.99 11.64
CA THR A 2 56.89 32.82 10.88
C THR A 2 55.78 32.01 11.58
N ASP A 3 55.60 32.16 12.90
CA ASP A 3 54.64 31.34 13.66
C ASP A 3 53.17 31.69 13.39
N GLY A 4 52.86 32.96 13.12
CA GLY A 4 51.48 33.39 12.82
C GLY A 4 50.97 32.84 11.49
N ALA A 5 51.83 32.86 10.45
CA ALA A 5 51.50 32.32 9.14
C ALA A 5 51.34 30.78 9.17
N LEU A 6 52.11 30.09 9.99
CA LEU A 6 51.99 28.64 10.16
C LEU A 6 50.66 28.26 10.84
N ARG A 7 50.29 28.94 11.93
CA ARG A 7 49.01 28.70 12.63
C ARG A 7 47.81 28.96 11.73
N MET A 8 47.85 30.05 10.95
CA MET A 8 46.78 30.38 10.00
C MET A 8 46.64 29.34 8.89
N ARG A 9 47.75 28.81 8.36
CA ARG A 9 47.74 27.71 7.38
C ARG A 9 47.16 26.42 7.96
N VAL A 10 47.49 26.10 9.21
CA VAL A 10 46.93 24.92 9.90
C VAL A 10 45.41 25.06 10.08
N PHE A 11 44.93 26.24 10.51
CA PHE A 11 43.49 26.49 10.62
C PHE A 11 42.78 26.42 9.27
N ALA A 12 43.35 27.01 8.22
CA ALA A 12 42.78 26.95 6.87
C ALA A 12 42.71 25.50 6.36
N PHE A 13 43.72 24.69 6.64
CA PHE A 13 43.73 23.27 6.27
C PHE A 13 42.65 22.48 7.02
N ILE A 14 42.51 22.67 8.33
CA ILE A 14 41.45 22.03 9.12
C ILE A 14 40.07 22.42 8.61
N ALA A 15 39.84 23.71 8.36
CA ALA A 15 38.58 24.20 7.81
C ALA A 15 38.28 23.55 6.45
N LEU A 16 39.29 23.43 5.57
CA LEU A 16 39.14 22.83 4.25
C LEU A 16 38.82 21.33 4.33
N VAL A 17 39.42 20.58 5.25
CA VAL A 17 39.11 19.16 5.46
C VAL A 17 37.68 18.98 6.00
N LEU A 18 37.26 19.80 6.97
CA LEU A 18 35.90 19.76 7.50
C LEU A 18 34.87 20.08 6.42
N PHE A 19 35.11 21.12 5.63
CA PHE A 19 34.22 21.53 4.55
C PHE A 19 34.18 20.47 3.43
N GLY A 20 35.33 19.89 3.08
CA GLY A 20 35.42 18.77 2.13
C GLY A 20 34.62 17.55 2.59
N GLY A 21 34.67 17.22 3.89
CA GLY A 21 33.86 16.16 4.47
C GLY A 21 32.36 16.42 4.36
N LEU A 22 31.91 17.65 4.60
CA LEU A 22 30.50 18.04 4.44
C LEU A 22 30.04 17.97 2.98
N VAL A 23 30.86 18.43 2.02
CA VAL A 23 30.56 18.34 0.59
C VAL A 23 30.52 16.88 0.13
N ALA A 24 31.46 16.05 0.56
CA ALA A 24 31.45 14.62 0.26
C ALA A 24 30.21 13.93 0.85
N ARG A 25 29.80 14.31 2.07
CA ARG A 25 28.58 13.82 2.69
C ARG A 25 27.34 14.23 1.92
N LEU A 26 27.27 15.50 1.50
CA LEU A 26 26.15 16.00 0.70
C LEU A 26 26.08 15.31 -0.67
N TRP A 27 27.22 15.12 -1.34
CA TRP A 27 27.28 14.38 -2.60
C TRP A 27 26.88 12.92 -2.43
N TYR A 28 27.29 12.27 -1.32
CA TYR A 28 26.87 10.91 -0.98
C TYR A 28 25.35 10.81 -0.82
N LEU A 29 24.74 11.75 -0.07
CA LEU A 29 23.28 11.80 0.08
C LEU A 29 22.60 12.02 -1.27
N GLN A 30 23.02 13.01 -2.06
CA GLN A 30 22.41 13.23 -3.38
C GLN A 30 22.62 12.06 -4.36
N GLY A 31 23.78 11.38 -4.36
CA GLY A 31 24.06 10.29 -5.29
C GLY A 31 23.40 8.96 -4.94
N LEU A 32 23.33 8.62 -3.65
CA LEU A 32 22.73 7.37 -3.17
C LEU A 32 21.26 7.53 -2.77
N GLU A 33 20.85 8.69 -2.25
CA GLU A 33 19.42 8.95 -1.98
C GLU A 33 18.66 9.34 -3.24
N ALA A 34 19.25 9.97 -4.26
CA ALA A 34 18.53 10.12 -5.55
C ALA A 34 18.24 8.76 -6.20
N GLN A 35 19.10 7.76 -6.03
CA GLN A 35 18.80 6.38 -6.43
C GLN A 35 17.71 5.75 -5.55
N ARG A 36 17.66 6.12 -4.26
CA ARG A 36 16.53 5.75 -3.39
C ARG A 36 15.26 6.52 -3.75
N GLU A 37 15.30 7.73 -4.26
CA GLU A 37 14.12 8.48 -4.68
C GLU A 37 13.44 7.81 -5.87
N GLU A 38 14.19 7.24 -6.82
CA GLU A 38 13.60 6.43 -7.89
C GLU A 38 12.88 5.18 -7.32
N LEU A 39 13.48 4.54 -6.30
CA LEU A 39 12.87 3.40 -5.59
C LEU A 39 11.73 3.83 -4.65
N GLN A 40 11.80 5.02 -4.07
CA GLN A 40 10.80 5.60 -3.19
C GLN A 40 9.62 6.16 -3.98
N GLN A 41 9.78 6.63 -5.21
CA GLN A 41 8.65 6.93 -6.09
C GLN A 41 7.85 5.66 -6.39
N ARG A 42 8.53 4.50 -6.54
CA ARG A 42 7.87 3.19 -6.63
C ARG A 42 7.31 2.67 -5.30
N ALA A 43 7.80 3.17 -4.16
CA ALA A 43 7.33 2.79 -2.83
C ALA A 43 6.31 3.76 -2.24
N GLN A 44 6.22 5.01 -2.70
CA GLN A 44 5.17 5.97 -2.35
C GLN A 44 3.83 5.58 -2.98
N THR A 45 3.85 4.81 -4.06
CA THR A 45 2.69 4.06 -4.56
C THR A 45 2.35 2.85 -3.70
N ASN A 46 3.30 2.33 -2.91
CA ASN A 46 3.04 1.31 -1.90
C ASN A 46 2.72 1.98 -0.57
N VAL A 47 1.54 2.56 -0.47
CA VAL A 47 0.99 3.04 0.80
C VAL A 47 1.02 1.86 1.79
N LEU A 48 1.92 1.92 2.77
CA LEU A 48 1.94 0.99 3.89
C LEU A 48 0.75 1.34 4.78
N GLU A 49 -0.38 0.71 4.53
CA GLU A 49 -1.55 0.78 5.40
C GLU A 49 -1.32 -0.13 6.60
N GLU A 50 -1.31 0.45 7.81
CA GLU A 50 -1.38 -0.33 9.04
C GLU A 50 -2.78 -0.97 9.12
N VAL A 51 -2.89 -2.22 8.69
CA VAL A 51 -4.13 -2.99 8.84
C VAL A 51 -4.24 -3.41 10.30
N TYR A 52 -5.12 -2.73 11.04
CA TYR A 52 -5.52 -3.16 12.38
C TYR A 52 -6.35 -4.43 12.25
N GLU A 53 -5.80 -5.56 12.70
CA GLU A 53 -6.56 -6.78 12.85
C GLU A 53 -7.47 -6.64 14.08
N GLU A 54 -8.75 -6.35 13.84
CA GLU A 54 -9.74 -6.28 14.93
C GLU A 54 -9.79 -7.62 15.67
N ALA A 55 -9.61 -7.59 16.99
CA ALA A 55 -9.77 -8.77 17.80
C ALA A 55 -11.20 -9.33 17.65
N PRO A 56 -11.38 -10.65 17.52
CA PRO A 56 -12.70 -11.25 17.43
C PRO A 56 -13.59 -10.81 18.59
N ARG A 57 -14.81 -10.34 18.31
CA ARG A 57 -15.76 -9.94 19.36
C ARG A 57 -16.07 -11.12 20.29
N GLY A 58 -16.24 -10.85 21.58
CA GLY A 58 -16.66 -11.87 22.53
C GLY A 58 -18.02 -12.49 22.15
N ARG A 59 -18.17 -13.81 22.34
CA ARG A 59 -19.44 -14.51 22.12
C ARG A 59 -20.44 -14.12 23.20
N ILE A 60 -21.68 -13.83 22.81
CA ILE A 60 -22.77 -13.55 23.76
C ILE A 60 -23.50 -14.86 24.02
N LEU A 61 -23.60 -15.25 25.30
CA LEU A 61 -24.26 -16.48 25.73
C LEU A 61 -25.55 -16.16 26.51
N ASP A 62 -26.57 -17.00 26.36
CA ASP A 62 -27.74 -17.02 27.23
C ASP A 62 -27.38 -17.58 28.63
N ARG A 63 -28.28 -17.43 29.61
CA ARG A 63 -28.16 -17.96 30.98
C ARG A 63 -27.83 -19.45 31.07
N ASN A 64 -28.17 -20.21 30.02
CA ASN A 64 -27.93 -21.64 29.89
C ASN A 64 -26.62 -21.98 29.15
N GLY A 65 -25.76 -20.99 28.87
CA GLY A 65 -24.51 -21.17 28.13
C GLY A 65 -24.69 -21.39 26.62
N ARG A 66 -25.87 -21.12 26.06
CA ARG A 66 -26.13 -21.23 24.61
C ARG A 66 -25.67 -19.96 23.91
N VAL A 67 -24.86 -20.09 22.86
CA VAL A 67 -24.37 -18.94 22.07
C VAL A 67 -25.54 -18.31 21.29
N LEU A 68 -25.72 -17.00 21.45
CA LEU A 68 -26.70 -16.19 20.74
C LEU A 68 -26.07 -15.37 19.61
N VAL A 69 -24.82 -14.94 19.80
CA VAL A 69 -24.04 -14.18 18.81
C VAL A 69 -22.64 -14.79 18.74
N ASP A 70 -22.22 -15.13 17.53
CA ASP A 70 -20.89 -15.65 17.21
C ASP A 70 -20.29 -14.88 16.01
N ASN A 71 -18.98 -14.97 15.84
CA ASN A 71 -18.30 -14.40 14.67
C ASN A 71 -17.99 -15.51 13.66
N LYS A 72 -18.14 -15.19 12.37
CA LYS A 72 -17.71 -16.05 11.27
C LYS A 72 -16.61 -15.33 10.49
N VAL A 73 -15.51 -16.03 10.22
CA VAL A 73 -14.51 -15.58 9.26
C VAL A 73 -15.09 -15.77 7.85
N VAL A 74 -15.12 -14.70 7.07
CA VAL A 74 -15.60 -14.71 5.68
C VAL A 74 -14.49 -14.25 4.75
N GLU A 75 -14.36 -14.88 3.60
CA GLU A 75 -13.41 -14.48 2.57
C GLU A 75 -14.05 -13.42 1.66
N VAL A 76 -13.28 -12.37 1.34
CA VAL A 76 -13.73 -11.23 0.53
C VAL A 76 -12.81 -11.07 -0.66
N VAL A 77 -13.40 -11.02 -1.85
CA VAL A 77 -12.68 -10.70 -3.08
C VAL A 77 -12.82 -9.21 -3.36
N THR A 78 -11.69 -8.54 -3.53
CA THR A 78 -11.62 -7.09 -3.75
C THR A 78 -10.92 -6.74 -5.06
N ILE A 79 -11.30 -5.63 -5.67
CA ILE A 79 -10.67 -5.07 -6.87
C ILE A 79 -10.00 -3.73 -6.52
N ASP A 80 -8.81 -3.51 -7.05
CA ASP A 80 -8.13 -2.21 -7.02
C ASP A 80 -8.56 -1.35 -8.23
N ARG A 81 -9.10 -0.16 -7.97
CA ARG A 81 -9.54 0.73 -9.06
C ARG A 81 -8.41 1.28 -9.88
N GLY A 82 -7.26 1.60 -9.28
CA GLY A 82 -6.13 2.17 -10.01
C GLY A 82 -5.67 1.23 -11.12
N ILE A 83 -5.60 -0.07 -10.81
CA ILE A 83 -5.23 -1.11 -11.79
C ILE A 83 -6.28 -1.23 -12.89
N VAL A 84 -7.57 -1.18 -12.53
CA VAL A 84 -8.67 -1.34 -13.50
C VAL A 84 -8.88 -0.12 -14.39
N ASP A 85 -8.59 1.07 -13.86
CA ASP A 85 -8.64 2.33 -14.58
C ASP A 85 -7.58 2.39 -15.69
N ASP A 86 -6.42 1.76 -15.47
CA ASP A 86 -5.33 1.64 -16.44
C ASP A 86 -5.61 0.62 -17.57
N LEU A 87 -6.63 -0.23 -17.43
CA LEU A 87 -6.99 -1.22 -18.45
C LEU A 87 -7.83 -0.60 -19.57
N ASP A 88 -7.58 -1.05 -20.80
CA ASP A 88 -8.46 -0.76 -21.93
C ASP A 88 -9.89 -1.29 -21.65
N PRO A 89 -10.94 -0.63 -22.16
CA PRO A 89 -12.33 -1.04 -21.89
C PRO A 89 -12.61 -2.52 -22.20
N VAL A 90 -12.02 -3.04 -23.29
CA VAL A 90 -12.16 -4.45 -23.69
C VAL A 90 -11.49 -5.39 -22.68
N GLN A 91 -10.31 -5.03 -22.17
CA GLN A 91 -9.57 -5.83 -21.19
C GLN A 91 -10.28 -5.81 -19.83
N ARG A 92 -10.84 -4.67 -19.45
CA ARG A 92 -11.64 -4.51 -18.24
C ARG A 92 -12.88 -5.41 -18.26
N ASP A 93 -13.64 -5.41 -19.34
CA ASP A 93 -14.83 -6.24 -19.48
C ASP A 93 -14.47 -7.74 -19.45
N GLU A 94 -13.36 -8.13 -20.08
CA GLU A 94 -12.86 -9.50 -20.03
C GLU A 94 -12.46 -9.90 -18.60
N MET A 95 -11.78 -9.02 -17.86
CA MET A 95 -11.43 -9.24 -16.47
C MET A 95 -12.69 -9.43 -15.60
N PHE A 96 -13.69 -8.57 -15.75
CA PHE A 96 -14.95 -8.70 -15.00
C PHE A 96 -15.69 -10.00 -15.31
N LEU A 97 -15.70 -10.44 -16.57
CA LEU A 97 -16.27 -11.73 -16.96
C LEU A 97 -15.53 -12.90 -16.30
N ARG A 98 -14.20 -12.90 -16.37
CA ARG A 98 -13.37 -13.95 -15.75
C ARG A 98 -13.57 -14.00 -14.24
N LEU A 99 -13.66 -12.85 -13.60
CA LEU A 99 -13.88 -12.73 -12.16
C LEU A 99 -15.26 -13.22 -11.75
N ALA A 100 -16.32 -12.82 -12.47
CA ALA A 100 -17.68 -13.30 -12.24
C ALA A 100 -17.77 -14.83 -12.33
N ILE A 101 -17.11 -15.44 -13.32
CA ILE A 101 -17.05 -16.90 -13.48
C ILE A 101 -16.29 -17.54 -12.32
N ALA A 102 -15.14 -16.99 -11.92
CA ALA A 102 -14.33 -17.52 -10.83
C ALA A 102 -15.09 -17.49 -9.49
N ILE A 103 -15.73 -16.36 -9.17
CA ILE A 103 -16.52 -16.17 -7.94
C ILE A 103 -17.77 -17.06 -7.95
N SER A 104 -18.41 -17.21 -9.11
CA SER A 104 -19.57 -18.11 -9.24
C SER A 104 -19.21 -19.58 -9.03
N ARG A 105 -17.98 -19.98 -9.36
CA ARG A 105 -17.48 -21.35 -9.12
C ARG A 105 -17.20 -21.62 -7.64
N SER A 106 -16.78 -20.62 -6.88
CA SER A 106 -16.58 -20.71 -5.42
C SER A 106 -17.88 -20.61 -4.61
N GLY A 107 -19.02 -20.91 -5.24
CA GLY A 107 -20.31 -21.06 -4.57
C GLY A 107 -21.12 -19.77 -4.44
N ARG A 108 -20.62 -18.62 -4.91
CA ARG A 108 -21.37 -17.35 -4.87
C ARG A 108 -21.71 -16.83 -6.26
N LEU A 109 -22.94 -17.08 -6.69
CA LEU A 109 -23.47 -16.59 -7.97
C LEU A 109 -23.32 -15.06 -8.05
N THR A 110 -22.45 -14.60 -8.95
CA THR A 110 -22.11 -13.19 -9.12
C THR A 110 -22.14 -12.87 -10.61
N LYS A 111 -22.92 -11.86 -11.01
CA LYS A 111 -22.99 -11.42 -12.41
C LYS A 111 -21.97 -10.34 -12.69
N VAL A 112 -21.60 -10.20 -13.95
CA VAL A 112 -20.74 -9.10 -14.42
C VAL A 112 -21.37 -7.75 -14.09
N GLY A 113 -22.69 -7.61 -14.23
CA GLY A 113 -23.42 -6.39 -13.86
C GLY A 113 -23.22 -6.01 -12.39
N ASP A 114 -23.29 -6.99 -11.48
CA ASP A 114 -23.10 -6.75 -10.05
C ASP A 114 -21.68 -6.22 -9.76
N ILE A 115 -20.67 -6.74 -10.46
CA ILE A 115 -19.27 -6.30 -10.33
C ILE A 115 -19.09 -4.88 -10.87
N VAL A 116 -19.71 -4.56 -12.00
CA VAL A 116 -19.66 -3.22 -12.61
C VAL A 116 -20.34 -2.19 -11.71
N ASP A 117 -21.50 -2.52 -11.15
CA ASP A 117 -22.22 -1.67 -10.22
C ASP A 117 -21.38 -1.38 -8.97
N GLN A 118 -20.72 -2.41 -8.44
CA GLN A 118 -19.86 -2.29 -7.28
C GLN A 118 -18.60 -1.45 -7.57
N TYR A 119 -17.97 -1.65 -8.73
CA TYR A 119 -16.81 -0.84 -9.16
C TYR A 119 -17.18 0.65 -9.30
N GLY A 120 -18.40 0.96 -9.75
CA GLY A 120 -18.93 2.32 -9.85
C GLY A 120 -19.35 2.97 -8.53
N ASP A 121 -19.32 2.24 -7.41
CA ASP A 121 -19.76 2.73 -6.11
C ASP A 121 -18.85 3.84 -5.58
N ARG A 122 -19.38 5.06 -5.43
CA ARG A 122 -18.62 6.22 -4.95
C ARG A 122 -18.37 6.23 -3.44
N SER A 123 -18.90 5.24 -2.71
CA SER A 123 -18.70 5.10 -1.27
C SER A 123 -17.23 4.80 -0.91
N TYR A 124 -16.47 4.22 -1.84
CA TYR A 124 -15.04 3.97 -1.66
C TYR A 124 -14.18 5.01 -2.38
N GLY A 125 -13.06 5.36 -1.77
CA GLY A 125 -12.08 6.32 -2.29
C GLY A 125 -11.35 5.83 -3.56
N PRO A 126 -10.58 6.70 -4.24
CA PRO A 126 -9.82 6.35 -5.44
C PRO A 126 -8.75 5.27 -5.22
N PHE A 127 -8.24 5.15 -3.99
CA PHE A 127 -7.18 4.22 -3.60
C PHE A 127 -7.67 3.10 -2.68
N GLU A 128 -8.99 3.03 -2.45
CA GLU A 128 -9.57 1.97 -1.62
C GLU A 128 -9.92 0.75 -2.46
N ARG A 129 -9.69 -0.44 -1.91
CA ARG A 129 -10.07 -1.69 -2.56
C ARG A 129 -11.58 -1.86 -2.47
N VAL A 130 -12.23 -2.07 -3.62
CA VAL A 130 -13.67 -2.25 -3.70
C VAL A 130 -14.01 -3.73 -3.50
N PRO A 131 -14.82 -4.11 -2.50
CA PRO A 131 -15.24 -5.49 -2.29
C PRO A 131 -16.29 -5.87 -3.34
N VAL A 132 -16.01 -6.86 -4.18
CA VAL A 132 -16.91 -7.32 -5.26
C VAL A 132 -17.63 -8.63 -4.95
N ALA A 133 -17.10 -9.42 -4.02
CA ALA A 133 -17.82 -10.56 -3.46
C ALA A 133 -17.40 -10.81 -2.01
N VAL A 134 -18.38 -11.21 -1.19
CA VAL A 134 -18.22 -11.50 0.24
C VAL A 134 -18.73 -12.91 0.51
N ASP A 135 -18.04 -13.63 1.39
CA ASP A 135 -18.34 -15.02 1.78
C ASP A 135 -18.22 -15.99 0.61
N VAL A 136 -17.08 -15.92 -0.08
CA VAL A 136 -16.70 -16.86 -1.15
C VAL A 136 -15.98 -18.06 -0.52
N ASN A 137 -16.22 -19.27 -1.02
CA ASN A 137 -15.62 -20.49 -0.48
C ASN A 137 -14.73 -21.16 -1.57
N PRO A 138 -13.40 -21.22 -1.39
CA PRO A 138 -12.47 -21.69 -2.42
C PRO A 138 -12.66 -23.15 -2.85
#